data_AF-A0RXK9-F1
#
_entry.id   AF-A0RXK9-F1
#
_cell.length_a   1.000
_cell.length_b   1.000
_cell.length_c   1.000
_cell.angle_alpha   90.00
_cell.angle_beta   90.00
_cell.angle_gamma   90.00
#
_symmetry.space_group_name_H-M   'P 1'
#
loop_
_entity.id
_entity.type
_entity.pdbx_description
1 polymer ?
#
loop_
_entity_poly.entity_id
_entity_poly.type
_entity_poly.pdbx_seq_one_letter_code
_entity_poly.pdbx_strand_id
1 'polypeptide(L)'
;MNGPNLSIFDTFKTKKGSLTGEAKRQRQIIAALAGQSNPAGRTRTAISQGIAGKRGKAWKNIYSGIFRDMDETLIPLGLVEEEGRLPLKRGPRALQEQGIPYYRLTSSGLLVSLSLGEIPGAEGNLKRFLAGDGCGAGVEKALGTVFEAAPGFAHHLLEGYVRSYCMGEREDLLPLDFEGLKAASDGQVRILKEFMAGYSGSNKTGRARLDGFLERIV
;
A
#
# COMPACT_ATOMS: atom_id res chain seq x y z
N MET A 1 15.37 16.34 8.53
CA MET A 1 14.27 15.81 9.36
C MET A 1 14.31 14.30 9.22
N ASN A 2 14.20 13.54 10.32
CA ASN A 2 14.07 12.08 10.20
C ASN A 2 12.63 11.81 9.75
N GLY A 3 12.45 11.23 8.57
CA GLY A 3 11.14 10.84 8.07
C GLY A 3 10.44 9.82 8.99
N PRO A 4 9.14 9.57 8.78
CA PRO A 4 8.42 8.53 9.51
C PRO A 4 9.14 7.19 9.35
N ASN A 5 9.16 6.39 10.44
CA ASN A 5 9.87 5.12 10.49
C ASN A 5 9.16 4.00 9.69
N LEU A 6 8.90 4.23 8.39
CA LEU A 6 8.19 3.32 7.50
C LEU A 6 9.14 2.80 6.39
N SER A 7 9.65 1.60 6.58
CA SER A 7 10.68 1.00 5.73
C SER A 7 10.16 0.31 4.48
N ILE A 8 8.89 0.43 4.11
CA ILE A 8 8.27 -0.36 3.02
C ILE A 8 8.96 -0.25 1.65
N PHE A 9 9.77 0.79 1.42
CA PHE A 9 10.56 0.97 0.19
C PHE A 9 12.07 0.81 0.39
N ASP A 10 12.52 0.49 1.60
CA ASP A 10 13.94 0.42 1.92
C ASP A 10 14.60 -0.75 1.20
N THR A 11 15.74 -0.47 0.58
CA THR A 11 16.57 -1.46 -0.11
C THR A 11 17.96 -1.53 0.51
N PHE A 12 18.63 -2.68 0.36
CA PHE A 12 20.02 -2.82 0.76
C PHE A 12 20.93 -1.95 -0.11
N LYS A 13 21.80 -1.14 0.54
CA LYS A 13 22.85 -0.37 -0.15
C LYS A 13 23.77 -1.25 -1.00
N THR A 14 24.00 -2.49 -0.57
CA THR A 14 24.93 -3.45 -1.19
C THR A 14 24.28 -4.40 -2.20
N LYS A 15 22.94 -4.43 -2.30
CA LYS A 15 22.20 -5.30 -3.24
C LYS A 15 21.17 -4.46 -3.97
N LYS A 16 21.53 -4.01 -5.17
CA LYS A 16 20.74 -3.10 -6.00
C LYS A 16 19.29 -3.60 -6.11
N GLY A 17 18.34 -2.77 -5.67
CA GLY A 17 16.90 -3.02 -5.77
C GLY A 17 16.31 -4.08 -4.81
N SER A 18 17.12 -4.72 -3.98
CA SER A 18 16.62 -5.74 -3.05
C SER A 18 16.08 -5.11 -1.77
N LEU A 19 14.78 -5.27 -1.50
CA LEU A 19 14.15 -4.81 -0.26
C LEU A 19 14.81 -5.39 0.99
N THR A 20 14.90 -4.59 2.05
CA THR A 20 15.38 -5.04 3.37
C THR A 20 14.44 -6.09 3.97
N GLY A 21 14.92 -6.82 4.98
CA GLY A 21 14.08 -7.80 5.69
C GLY A 21 12.88 -7.16 6.39
N GLU A 22 13.04 -5.93 6.86
CA GLU A 22 12.01 -5.11 7.49
C GLU A 22 10.99 -4.58 6.48
N ALA A 23 11.47 -3.97 5.39
CA ALA A 23 10.62 -3.54 4.27
C ALA A 23 9.68 -4.67 3.80
N LYS A 24 10.26 -5.86 3.57
CA LYS A 24 9.50 -7.04 3.16
C LYS A 24 8.48 -7.47 4.21
N ARG A 25 8.81 -7.37 5.50
CA ARG A 25 7.92 -7.81 6.59
C ARG A 25 6.75 -6.84 6.75
N GLN A 26 6.99 -5.54 6.76
CA GLN A 26 5.95 -4.51 6.80
C GLN A 26 5.01 -4.62 5.60
N ARG A 27 5.54 -4.73 4.36
CA ARG A 27 4.74 -4.98 3.15
C ARG A 27 3.86 -6.24 3.27
N GLN A 28 4.38 -7.32 3.86
CA GLN A 28 3.64 -8.56 4.04
C GLN A 28 2.53 -8.45 5.09
N ILE A 29 2.73 -7.69 6.17
CA ILE A 29 1.69 -7.41 7.16
C ILE A 29 0.57 -6.60 6.51
N ILE A 30 0.91 -5.54 5.77
CA ILE A 30 -0.05 -4.71 5.04
C ILE A 30 -0.82 -5.57 4.03
N ALA A 31 -0.14 -6.40 3.24
CA ALA A 31 -0.78 -7.30 2.29
C ALA A 31 -1.71 -8.34 2.97
N ALA A 32 -1.34 -8.85 4.14
CA ALA A 32 -2.17 -9.78 4.89
C ALA A 32 -3.46 -9.09 5.37
N LEU A 33 -3.37 -7.87 5.88
CA LEU A 33 -4.53 -7.10 6.34
C LEU A 33 -5.41 -6.60 5.18
N ALA A 34 -4.80 -6.25 4.05
CA ALA A 34 -5.49 -5.87 2.83
C ALA A 34 -6.33 -7.01 2.24
N GLY A 35 -5.78 -8.23 2.24
CA GLY A 35 -6.40 -9.41 1.59
C GLY A 35 -7.32 -10.26 2.47
N GLN A 36 -7.49 -9.95 3.75
CA GLN A 36 -8.33 -10.73 4.67
C GLN A 36 -9.58 -9.94 5.07
N SER A 37 -10.76 -10.55 4.93
CA SER A 37 -12.02 -9.97 5.43
C SER A 37 -12.44 -10.56 6.78
N ASN A 38 -12.05 -11.80 7.07
CA ASN A 38 -12.45 -12.49 8.30
C ASN A 38 -11.61 -12.02 9.50
N PRO A 39 -12.21 -11.78 10.68
CA PRO A 39 -11.48 -11.37 11.88
C PRO A 39 -10.39 -12.35 12.35
N ALA A 40 -10.63 -13.67 12.25
CA ALA A 40 -9.69 -14.70 12.70
C ALA A 40 -8.34 -14.64 11.98
N GLY A 41 -8.36 -14.35 10.68
CA GLY A 41 -7.20 -14.19 9.81
C GLY A 41 -6.44 -12.88 10.03
N ARG A 42 -7.00 -11.94 10.80
CA ARG A 42 -6.43 -10.61 11.06
C ARG A 42 -5.87 -10.44 12.47
N THR A 43 -5.71 -11.53 13.20
CA THR A 43 -4.94 -11.53 14.46
C THR A 43 -3.43 -11.56 14.16
N ARG A 44 -2.59 -11.00 15.05
CA ARG A 44 -1.12 -11.04 14.89
C ARG A 44 -0.60 -12.47 14.68
N THR A 45 -1.21 -13.43 15.37
CA THR A 45 -0.88 -14.86 15.25
C THR A 45 -1.22 -15.40 13.86
N ALA A 46 -2.43 -15.16 13.36
CA ALA A 46 -2.84 -15.63 12.03
C ALA A 46 -2.00 -14.98 10.91
N ILE A 47 -1.70 -13.69 11.03
CA ILE A 47 -0.80 -12.98 10.10
C ILE A 47 0.59 -13.65 10.10
N SER A 48 1.13 -13.94 11.29
CA SER A 48 2.43 -14.62 11.43
C SER A 48 2.42 -16.01 10.81
N GLN A 49 1.37 -16.79 11.04
CA GLN A 49 1.21 -18.12 10.45
C GLN A 49 1.10 -18.04 8.92
N GLY A 50 0.30 -17.11 8.39
CA GLY A 50 0.12 -16.92 6.96
C GLY A 50 1.40 -16.50 6.25
N ILE A 51 2.17 -15.58 6.82
CA ILE A 51 3.46 -15.13 6.26
C ILE A 51 4.51 -16.25 6.32
N ALA A 52 4.56 -16.99 7.42
CA ALA A 52 5.52 -18.07 7.62
C ALA A 52 5.24 -19.28 6.71
N GLY A 53 3.97 -19.65 6.56
CA GLY A 53 3.51 -20.75 5.70
C GLY A 53 3.92 -20.53 4.25
N LYS A 54 3.73 -19.30 3.72
CA LYS A 54 4.18 -18.93 2.37
C LYS A 54 5.70 -19.02 2.14
N ARG A 55 6.49 -19.10 3.23
CA ARG A 55 7.97 -19.14 3.18
C ARG A 55 8.56 -20.47 3.62
N GLY A 56 7.75 -21.47 3.95
CA GLY A 56 8.22 -22.74 4.52
C GLY A 56 8.99 -22.56 5.84
N LYS A 57 8.70 -21.51 6.62
CA LYS A 57 9.39 -21.21 7.88
C LYS A 57 8.48 -21.49 9.07
N ALA A 58 9.07 -21.78 10.23
CA ALA A 58 8.33 -21.82 11.48
C ALA A 58 7.87 -20.41 11.87
N TRP A 59 6.57 -20.20 12.09
CA TRP A 59 5.99 -18.89 12.40
C TRP A 59 6.57 -18.25 13.67
N LYS A 60 6.98 -19.07 14.64
CA LYS A 60 7.65 -18.64 15.87
C LYS A 60 8.93 -17.83 15.59
N ASN A 61 9.59 -18.07 14.45
CA ASN A 61 10.84 -17.40 14.09
C ASN A 61 10.62 -16.00 13.49
N ILE A 62 9.40 -15.66 13.07
CA ILE A 62 9.07 -14.34 12.50
C ILE A 62 8.08 -13.55 13.34
N TYR A 63 7.47 -14.20 14.34
CA TYR A 63 6.44 -13.62 15.20
C TYR A 63 6.91 -12.35 15.89
N SER A 64 8.11 -12.36 16.48
CA SER A 64 8.67 -11.19 17.17
C SER A 64 8.87 -10.00 16.24
N GLY A 65 9.33 -10.24 15.01
CA GLY A 65 9.48 -9.17 14.01
C GLY A 65 8.13 -8.61 13.55
N ILE A 66 7.11 -9.44 13.43
CA ILE A 66 5.75 -8.98 13.07
C ILE A 66 5.14 -8.17 14.21
N PHE A 67 5.32 -8.63 15.44
CA PHE A 67 4.86 -7.90 16.63
C PHE A 67 5.54 -6.53 16.72
N ARG A 68 6.86 -6.49 16.54
CA ARG A 68 7.63 -5.24 16.50
C ARG A 68 7.10 -4.27 15.45
N ASP A 69 6.98 -4.70 14.20
CA ASP A 69 6.52 -3.81 13.13
C ASP A 69 5.08 -3.34 13.35
N MET A 70 4.20 -4.18 13.91
CA MET A 70 2.85 -3.76 14.25
C MET A 70 2.85 -2.67 15.31
N ASP A 71 3.55 -2.90 16.43
CA ASP A 71 3.40 -2.11 17.65
C ASP A 71 4.32 -0.89 17.70
N GLU A 72 5.48 -0.95 17.05
CA GLU A 72 6.47 0.13 17.04
C GLU A 72 6.41 0.97 15.75
N THR A 73 5.75 0.48 14.70
CA THR A 73 5.68 1.17 13.40
C THR A 73 4.25 1.36 12.89
N LEU A 74 3.55 0.28 12.52
CA LEU A 74 2.33 0.38 11.72
C LEU A 74 1.14 0.97 12.51
N ILE A 75 0.98 0.59 13.79
CA ILE A 75 -0.03 1.16 14.68
C ILE A 75 0.32 2.61 15.06
N PRO A 76 1.55 2.91 15.53
CA PRO A 76 1.93 4.30 15.83
C PRO A 76 1.81 5.28 14.65
N LEU A 77 2.08 4.83 13.42
CA LEU A 77 1.91 5.64 12.21
C LEU A 77 0.44 5.71 11.74
N GLY A 78 -0.50 5.15 12.49
CA GLY A 78 -1.92 5.16 12.14
C GLY A 78 -2.25 4.43 10.85
N LEU A 79 -1.42 3.46 10.42
CA LEU A 79 -1.67 2.64 9.22
C LEU A 79 -2.54 1.43 9.54
N VAL A 80 -2.46 0.95 10.78
CA VAL A 80 -3.18 -0.21 11.29
C VAL A 80 -3.84 0.16 12.61
N GLU A 81 -5.07 -0.31 12.82
CA GLU A 81 -5.78 -0.15 14.08
C GLU A 81 -6.48 -1.46 14.50
N GLU A 82 -6.76 -1.58 15.79
CA GLU A 82 -7.59 -2.68 16.32
C GLU A 82 -9.04 -2.46 15.86
N GLU A 83 -9.63 -3.44 15.18
CA GLU A 83 -11.05 -3.39 14.77
C GLU A 83 -11.97 -4.02 15.81
N GLY A 84 -11.45 -4.97 16.60
CA GLY A 84 -12.18 -5.62 17.66
C GLY A 84 -11.44 -6.81 18.24
N ARG A 85 -12.16 -7.61 19.03
CA ARG A 85 -11.58 -8.77 19.74
C ARG A 85 -12.42 -10.02 19.58
N LEU A 86 -11.74 -11.14 19.34
CA LEU A 86 -12.34 -12.46 19.25
C LEU A 86 -12.47 -13.10 20.63
N PRO A 87 -13.64 -13.67 20.97
CA PRO A 87 -13.81 -14.37 22.24
C PRO A 87 -12.94 -15.63 22.28
N LEU A 88 -12.26 -15.85 23.41
CA LEU A 88 -11.44 -17.04 23.61
C LEU A 88 -12.11 -18.00 24.60
N LYS A 89 -12.51 -19.17 24.13
CA LYS A 89 -13.20 -20.18 24.96
C LYS A 89 -12.26 -21.02 25.84
N ARG A 90 -10.96 -21.07 25.53
CA ARG A 90 -9.95 -21.88 26.23
C ARG A 90 -8.59 -21.17 26.19
N GLY A 91 -7.81 -21.22 27.28
CA GLY A 91 -6.48 -20.59 27.37
C GLY A 91 -6.29 -19.78 28.65
N PRO A 92 -5.28 -18.90 28.74
CA PRO A 92 -5.06 -18.03 29.89
C PRO A 92 -6.29 -17.18 30.22
N ARG A 93 -6.68 -17.08 31.51
CA ARG A 93 -7.89 -16.39 31.96
C ARG A 93 -7.97 -14.93 31.50
N ALA A 94 -6.84 -14.21 31.53
CA ALA A 94 -6.75 -12.85 31.02
C ALA A 94 -7.13 -12.71 29.53
N LEU A 95 -6.75 -13.69 28.68
CA LEU A 95 -7.13 -13.70 27.27
C LEU A 95 -8.59 -14.14 27.06
N GLN A 96 -9.16 -14.92 27.98
CA GLN A 96 -10.59 -15.25 27.95
C GLN A 96 -11.43 -14.02 28.28
N GLU A 97 -10.98 -13.20 29.23
CA GLU A 97 -11.66 -11.97 29.64
C GLU A 97 -11.50 -10.84 28.60
N GLN A 98 -10.30 -10.68 28.03
CA GLN A 98 -10.01 -9.58 27.10
C GLN A 98 -10.24 -9.94 25.62
N GLY A 99 -10.27 -11.22 25.26
CA GLY A 99 -10.31 -11.67 23.87
C GLY A 99 -8.98 -11.46 23.12
N ILE A 100 -8.91 -11.99 21.89
CA ILE A 100 -7.75 -11.86 21.00
C ILE A 100 -8.01 -10.71 20.02
N PRO A 101 -7.18 -9.65 19.99
CA PRO A 101 -7.39 -8.53 19.10
C PRO A 101 -7.13 -8.91 17.64
N TYR A 102 -7.95 -8.34 16.76
CA TYR A 102 -7.78 -8.39 15.31
C TYR A 102 -7.78 -6.98 14.73
N TYR A 103 -7.10 -6.83 13.59
CA TYR A 103 -6.70 -5.52 13.09
C TYR A 103 -7.26 -5.24 11.71
N ARG A 104 -7.25 -3.97 11.33
CA ARG A 104 -7.58 -3.51 9.97
C ARG A 104 -6.61 -2.43 9.51
N LEU A 105 -6.56 -2.24 8.19
CA LEU A 105 -5.96 -1.05 7.61
C LEU A 105 -6.90 0.14 7.83
N THR A 106 -6.31 1.27 8.21
CA THR A 106 -6.96 2.59 8.19
C THR A 106 -7.02 3.13 6.75
N SER A 107 -7.60 4.31 6.54
CA SER A 107 -7.51 5.01 5.24
C SER A 107 -6.05 5.20 4.79
N SER A 108 -5.13 5.55 5.71
CA SER A 108 -3.70 5.68 5.43
C SER A 108 -3.07 4.33 5.09
N GLY A 109 -3.42 3.28 5.82
CA GLY A 109 -2.96 1.92 5.54
C GLY A 109 -3.44 1.39 4.18
N LEU A 110 -4.67 1.73 3.79
CA LEU A 110 -5.20 1.40 2.47
C LEU A 110 -4.45 2.14 1.35
N LEU A 111 -4.19 3.44 1.52
CA LEU A 111 -3.36 4.21 0.59
C LEU A 111 -1.97 3.59 0.42
N VAL A 112 -1.31 3.24 1.52
CA VAL A 112 -0.04 2.52 1.49
C VAL A 112 -0.17 1.17 0.79
N SER A 113 -1.25 0.42 1.01
CA SER A 113 -1.44 -0.86 0.30
C SER A 113 -1.58 -0.68 -1.21
N LEU A 114 -2.21 0.41 -1.66
CA LEU A 114 -2.40 0.73 -3.08
C LEU A 114 -1.12 1.21 -3.74
N SER A 115 -0.15 1.73 -2.98
CA SER A 115 1.18 2.08 -3.48
C SER A 115 2.11 0.88 -3.65
N LEU A 116 1.67 -0.33 -3.28
CA LEU A 116 2.43 -1.57 -3.36
C LEU A 116 1.87 -2.43 -4.50
N GLY A 117 2.45 -2.26 -5.69
CA GLY A 117 1.95 -2.90 -6.93
C GLY A 117 1.88 -4.43 -6.90
N GLU A 118 2.52 -5.09 -5.93
CA GLU A 118 2.47 -6.56 -5.78
C GLU A 118 1.32 -7.09 -4.90
N ILE A 119 0.50 -6.23 -4.28
CA ILE A 119 -0.55 -6.68 -3.36
C ILE A 119 -1.83 -7.08 -4.13
N PRO A 120 -2.30 -8.35 -4.00
CA PRO A 120 -3.55 -8.78 -4.60
C PRO A 120 -4.76 -8.01 -4.04
N GLY A 121 -5.81 -7.85 -4.86
CA GLY A 121 -7.06 -7.21 -4.42
C GLY A 121 -7.04 -5.68 -4.44
N ALA A 122 -6.15 -5.08 -5.24
CA ALA A 122 -6.01 -3.63 -5.38
C ALA A 122 -7.35 -2.93 -5.69
N GLU A 123 -8.20 -3.50 -6.55
CA GLU A 123 -9.53 -2.95 -6.87
C GLU A 123 -10.45 -2.88 -5.63
N GLY A 124 -10.47 -3.94 -4.82
CA GLY A 124 -11.26 -3.96 -3.57
C GLY A 124 -10.74 -2.98 -2.53
N ASN A 125 -9.41 -2.86 -2.42
CA ASN A 125 -8.79 -1.89 -1.52
C ASN A 125 -9.00 -0.44 -2.00
N LEU A 126 -9.01 -0.21 -3.31
CA LEU A 126 -9.33 1.09 -3.89
C LEU A 126 -10.76 1.47 -3.55
N LYS A 127 -11.74 0.59 -3.78
CA LYS A 127 -13.14 0.84 -3.42
C LYS A 127 -13.29 1.19 -1.94
N ARG A 128 -12.60 0.46 -1.06
CA ARG A 128 -12.58 0.75 0.39
C ARG A 128 -11.96 2.10 0.72
N PHE A 129 -10.85 2.46 0.05
CA PHE A 129 -10.18 3.73 0.25
C PHE A 129 -11.02 4.92 -0.23
N LEU A 130 -11.59 4.81 -1.42
CA LEU A 130 -12.45 5.84 -2.03
C LEU A 130 -13.77 6.02 -1.29
N ALA A 131 -14.29 4.98 -0.64
CA ALA A 131 -15.48 5.09 0.22
C ALA A 131 -15.19 5.69 1.61
N GLY A 132 -13.91 5.86 1.96
CA GLY A 132 -13.47 6.46 3.21
C GLY A 132 -13.32 7.98 3.11
N ASP A 133 -12.74 8.56 4.14
CA ASP A 133 -12.47 10.00 4.31
C ASP A 133 -11.04 10.41 3.89
N GLY A 134 -10.28 9.49 3.29
CA GLY A 134 -8.87 9.71 2.97
C GLY A 134 -8.61 10.57 1.73
N CYS A 135 -9.61 10.82 0.89
CA CYS A 135 -9.45 11.60 -0.34
C CYS A 135 -9.83 13.07 -0.13
N GLY A 136 -9.00 13.98 -0.65
CA GLY A 136 -9.38 15.36 -0.87
C GLY A 136 -10.46 15.49 -1.95
N ALA A 137 -11.18 16.62 -1.93
CA ALA A 137 -12.30 16.86 -2.84
C ALA A 137 -11.89 16.68 -4.32
N GLY A 138 -12.64 15.85 -5.06
CA GLY A 138 -12.43 15.58 -6.48
C GLY A 138 -11.33 14.57 -6.81
N VAL A 139 -10.42 14.27 -5.89
CA VAL A 139 -9.36 13.26 -6.10
C VAL A 139 -9.97 11.86 -6.22
N GLU A 140 -11.01 11.56 -5.44
CA GLU A 140 -11.64 10.22 -5.45
C GLU A 140 -12.06 9.80 -6.87
N LYS A 141 -12.70 10.71 -7.60
CA LYS A 141 -13.28 10.45 -8.91
C LYS A 141 -12.17 10.37 -9.96
N ALA A 142 -11.23 11.31 -9.91
CA ALA A 142 -10.09 11.33 -10.82
C ALA A 142 -9.23 10.06 -10.64
N LEU A 143 -8.90 9.69 -9.40
CA LEU A 143 -8.12 8.50 -9.10
C LEU A 143 -8.86 7.23 -9.52
N GLY A 144 -10.16 7.12 -9.25
CA GLY A 144 -10.99 6.01 -9.70
C GLY A 144 -10.95 5.83 -11.22
N THR A 145 -11.12 6.92 -11.99
CA THR A 145 -11.03 6.89 -13.45
C THR A 145 -9.63 6.48 -13.94
N VAL A 146 -8.56 7.01 -13.33
CA VAL A 146 -7.19 6.66 -13.71
C VAL A 146 -6.89 5.19 -13.38
N PHE A 147 -7.36 4.67 -12.25
CA PHE A 147 -7.14 3.29 -11.86
C PHE A 147 -7.85 2.31 -12.79
N GLU A 148 -9.07 2.64 -13.24
CA GLU A 148 -9.82 1.83 -14.21
C GLU A 148 -9.17 1.84 -15.60
N ALA A 149 -8.74 3.01 -16.09
CA ALA A 149 -8.17 3.14 -17.43
C ALA A 149 -6.69 2.72 -17.52
N ALA A 150 -5.91 2.96 -16.48
CA ALA A 150 -4.46 2.79 -16.46
C ALA A 150 -3.96 2.44 -15.04
N PRO A 151 -4.24 1.22 -14.52
CA PRO A 151 -3.91 0.84 -13.14
C PRO A 151 -2.41 0.93 -12.84
N GLY A 152 -1.54 0.60 -13.81
CA GLY A 152 -0.09 0.76 -13.64
C GLY A 152 0.33 2.21 -13.41
N PHE A 153 -0.32 3.16 -14.09
CA PHE A 153 -0.06 4.59 -13.87
C PHE A 153 -0.59 5.07 -12.53
N ALA A 154 -1.79 4.60 -12.12
CA ALA A 154 -2.31 4.89 -10.78
C ALA A 154 -1.34 4.39 -9.69
N HIS A 155 -0.84 3.17 -9.80
CA HIS A 155 0.14 2.62 -8.87
C HIS A 155 1.43 3.45 -8.82
N HIS A 156 1.96 3.88 -9.98
CA HIS A 156 3.16 4.73 -10.04
C HIS A 156 2.97 6.06 -9.32
N LEU A 157 1.81 6.71 -9.51
CA LEU A 157 1.46 7.95 -8.81
C LEU A 157 1.39 7.76 -7.30
N LEU A 158 0.71 6.72 -6.84
CA LEU A 158 0.57 6.43 -5.42
C LEU A 158 1.90 5.98 -4.79
N GLU A 159 2.75 5.25 -5.52
CA GLU A 159 4.11 4.91 -5.08
C GLU A 159 4.94 6.17 -4.85
N GLY A 160 4.99 7.09 -5.82
CA GLY A 160 5.70 8.37 -5.65
C GLY A 160 5.19 9.15 -4.43
N TYR A 161 3.87 9.23 -4.28
CA TYR A 161 3.23 9.90 -3.16
C TYR A 161 3.62 9.30 -1.80
N VAL A 162 3.48 7.98 -1.61
CA VAL A 162 3.82 7.32 -0.34
C VAL A 162 5.34 7.31 -0.12
N ARG A 163 6.15 7.26 -1.18
CA ARG A 163 7.60 7.35 -1.06
C ARG A 163 8.05 8.71 -0.52
N SER A 164 7.44 9.81 -0.95
CA SER A 164 7.71 11.15 -0.40
C SER A 164 7.44 11.21 1.11
N TYR A 165 6.41 10.50 1.59
CA TYR A 165 6.15 10.32 3.03
C TYR A 165 7.26 9.55 3.72
N CYS A 166 7.64 8.37 3.22
CA CYS A 166 8.73 7.59 3.83
C CYS A 166 10.06 8.38 3.90
N MET A 167 10.29 9.31 2.97
CA MET A 167 11.49 10.16 2.94
C MET A 167 11.40 11.39 3.84
N GLY A 168 10.25 11.66 4.47
CA GLY A 168 10.01 12.84 5.29
C GLY A 168 9.86 14.13 4.48
N GLU A 169 9.54 14.03 3.19
CA GLU A 169 9.23 15.17 2.33
C GLU A 169 7.80 15.67 2.53
N ARG A 170 6.95 14.85 3.16
CA ARG A 170 5.62 15.22 3.66
C ARG A 170 5.42 14.71 5.08
N GLU A 171 4.63 15.44 5.86
CA GLU A 171 4.31 15.08 7.25
C GLU A 171 3.20 14.03 7.35
N ASP A 172 2.16 14.13 6.51
CA ASP A 172 0.97 13.28 6.59
C ASP A 172 0.64 12.60 5.25
N LEU A 173 0.13 11.37 5.32
CA LEU A 173 -0.37 10.64 4.15
C LEU A 173 -1.73 11.12 3.66
N LEU A 174 -2.56 11.66 4.55
CA LEU A 174 -3.92 12.08 4.26
C LEU A 174 -4.14 13.56 4.64
N PRO A 175 -5.05 14.27 3.96
CA PRO A 175 -5.83 13.80 2.81
C PRO A 175 -4.95 13.61 1.57
N LEU A 176 -5.32 12.63 0.73
CA LEU A 176 -4.76 12.49 -0.61
C LEU A 176 -5.34 13.59 -1.50
N ASP A 177 -4.52 14.57 -1.85
CA ASP A 177 -4.91 15.75 -2.61
C ASP A 177 -4.11 15.93 -3.92
N PHE A 178 -4.58 16.82 -4.79
CA PHE A 178 -3.89 17.12 -6.05
C PHE A 178 -2.54 17.81 -5.83
N GLU A 179 -2.38 18.61 -4.78
CA GLU A 179 -1.12 19.30 -4.49
C GLU A 179 -0.02 18.30 -4.10
N GLY A 180 -0.33 17.37 -3.21
CA GLY A 180 0.56 16.29 -2.81
C GLY A 180 0.89 15.34 -3.95
N LEU A 181 -0.09 14.97 -4.79
CA LEU A 181 0.16 14.17 -6.00
C LEU A 181 1.06 14.91 -7.00
N LYS A 182 0.86 16.21 -7.18
CA LYS A 182 1.68 17.06 -8.05
C LYS A 182 3.10 17.20 -7.52
N ALA A 183 3.27 17.41 -6.20
CA ALA A 183 4.57 17.52 -5.56
C ALA A 183 5.38 16.22 -5.67
N ALA A 184 4.71 15.06 -5.56
CA ALA A 184 5.32 13.74 -5.69
C ALA A 184 5.50 13.26 -7.15
N SER A 185 5.05 14.04 -8.15
CA SER A 185 5.11 13.65 -9.56
C SER A 185 6.54 13.75 -10.11
N ASP A 186 7.07 12.63 -10.57
CA ASP A 186 8.41 12.52 -11.15
C ASP A 186 8.45 12.86 -12.66
N GLY A 187 9.62 12.67 -13.26
CA GLY A 187 9.81 12.88 -14.71
C GLY A 187 8.95 11.94 -15.57
N GLN A 188 8.68 10.72 -15.11
CA GLN A 188 7.86 9.76 -15.86
C GLN A 188 6.41 10.22 -15.96
N VAL A 189 5.85 10.74 -14.86
CA VAL A 189 4.50 11.33 -14.86
C VAL A 189 4.39 12.49 -15.86
N ARG A 190 5.43 13.32 -15.96
CA ARG A 190 5.47 14.46 -16.90
C ARG A 190 5.53 13.99 -18.35
N ILE A 191 6.39 13.01 -18.66
CA ILE A 191 6.50 12.42 -19.99
C ILE A 191 5.18 11.77 -20.41
N LEU A 192 4.53 11.02 -19.51
CA LEU A 192 3.22 10.41 -19.78
C LEU A 192 2.15 11.45 -20.05
N LYS A 193 2.10 12.54 -19.26
CA LYS A 193 1.17 13.64 -19.49
C LYS A 193 1.39 14.29 -20.86
N GLU A 194 2.64 14.55 -21.23
CA GLU A 194 3.02 15.08 -22.55
C GLU A 194 2.56 14.14 -23.67
N PHE A 195 2.87 12.85 -23.54
CA PHE A 195 2.47 11.83 -24.51
C PHE A 195 0.95 11.75 -24.65
N MET A 196 0.19 11.73 -23.55
CA MET A 196 -1.27 11.70 -23.58
C MET A 196 -1.86 12.94 -24.25
N ALA A 197 -1.29 14.12 -24.02
CA ALA A 197 -1.72 15.35 -24.68
C ALA A 197 -1.44 15.31 -26.20
N GLY A 198 -0.25 14.86 -26.59
CA GLY A 198 0.13 14.71 -28.00
C GLY A 198 -0.71 13.65 -28.73
N TYR A 199 -0.97 12.51 -28.08
CA TYR A 199 -1.80 11.44 -28.62
C TYR A 199 -3.26 11.88 -28.78
N SER A 200 -3.83 12.53 -27.75
CA SER A 200 -5.21 13.04 -27.79
C SER A 200 -5.38 14.12 -28.85
N GLY A 201 -4.38 14.98 -29.03
CA GLY A 201 -4.36 16.02 -30.08
C GLY A 201 -4.09 15.50 -31.49
N SER A 202 -3.60 14.26 -31.65
CA SER A 202 -3.29 13.68 -32.95
C SER A 202 -4.55 13.27 -33.72
N ASN A 203 -4.50 13.40 -35.06
CA ASN A 203 -5.54 12.86 -35.94
C ASN A 203 -5.46 11.32 -36.04
N LYS A 204 -6.44 10.70 -36.71
CA LYS A 204 -6.54 9.23 -36.84
C LYS A 204 -5.25 8.58 -37.39
N THR A 205 -4.64 9.17 -38.41
CA THR A 205 -3.38 8.66 -38.99
C THR A 205 -2.21 8.82 -38.04
N GLY A 206 -2.14 9.94 -37.32
CA GLY A 206 -1.12 10.19 -36.29
C GLY A 206 -1.22 9.17 -35.15
N ARG A 207 -2.43 8.92 -34.63
CA ARG A 207 -2.66 7.90 -33.60
C ARG A 207 -2.24 6.51 -34.07
N ALA A 208 -2.65 6.08 -35.26
CA ALA A 208 -2.27 4.78 -35.81
C ALA A 208 -0.74 4.60 -35.96
N ARG A 209 0.00 5.68 -36.29
CA ARG A 209 1.47 5.64 -36.33
C ARG A 209 2.08 5.52 -34.94
N LEU A 210 1.53 6.22 -33.95
CA LEU A 210 1.98 6.14 -32.56
C LEU A 210 1.69 4.75 -31.97
N ASP A 211 0.50 4.20 -32.19
CA ASP A 211 0.11 2.86 -31.77
C ASP A 211 1.08 1.82 -32.36
N GLY A 212 1.26 1.85 -33.69
CA GLY A 212 2.17 0.93 -34.38
C GLY A 212 3.65 1.11 -34.03
N PHE A 213 4.05 2.28 -33.51
CA PHE A 213 5.39 2.46 -32.94
C PHE A 213 5.50 1.80 -31.57
N LEU A 214 4.53 2.04 -30.68
CA LEU A 214 4.53 1.48 -29.32
C LEU A 214 4.46 -0.05 -29.32
N GLU A 215 3.61 -0.65 -30.17
CA GLU A 215 3.49 -2.11 -30.34
C GLU A 215 4.81 -2.80 -30.76
N ARG A 216 5.78 -2.05 -31.29
CA ARG A 216 7.07 -2.59 -31.73
C ARG A 216 8.17 -2.48 -30.68
N ILE A 217 7.97 -1.69 -29.62
CA ILE A 217 9.01 -1.39 -28.63
C ILE A 217 8.65 -1.84 -27.21
N VAL A 218 7.39 -2.24 -26.97
CA VAL A 218 6.89 -2.83 -25.72
C VAL A 218 6.45 -4.26 -26.01
#